data_AF-A0A2H0TT02-F1
#
_entry.id   AF-A0A2H0TT02-F1
#
_cell.length_a   1.000
_cell.length_b   1.000
_cell.length_c   1.000
_cell.angle_alpha   90.00
_cell.angle_beta   90.00
_cell.angle_gamma   90.00
#
_symmetry.space_group_name_H-M   'P 1'
#
loop_
_entity.id
_entity.type
_entity.pdbx_description
1 polymer ?
#
loop_
_entity_poly.entity_id
_entity_poly.type
_entity_poly.pdbx_seq_one_letter_code
_entity_poly.pdbx_strand_id
1 'polypeptide(L)'
;MKNIKSIALIAAIIMVAGVGCSKVAEQKQEERSAFADDVVKVGVLFPFEGEKAVLADEARRGIGMVLAELGRSNIQLVYANGGCNAETAAAATARLLEDKMVKAIIGGLCDEETYAAAPLAQAAGIVLITPATRTFNAPHGDFIFQTSPSEQGVERKATREFVAAHKDLYDTAPSQYAAESYDAMKAISEALQQDMPLKDALYEVSFEGAAGPVDFDANGEVK
;
A
#
# COMPACT_ATOMS: atom_id res chain seq x y z
N MET A 1 -27.27 10.94 -87.53
CA MET A 1 -26.05 11.51 -88.15
C MET A 1 -25.63 12.73 -87.36
N LYS A 2 -24.31 12.90 -87.11
CA LYS A 2 -23.66 14.12 -86.59
C LYS A 2 -24.03 14.59 -85.16
N ASN A 3 -23.18 15.31 -84.42
CA ASN A 3 -21.73 15.17 -84.19
C ASN A 3 -21.34 16.12 -83.02
N ILE A 4 -20.66 15.59 -82.00
CA ILE A 4 -19.45 16.11 -81.32
C ILE A 4 -19.29 17.63 -81.03
N LYS A 5 -18.83 17.90 -79.79
CA LYS A 5 -17.95 19.01 -79.29
C LYS A 5 -18.64 19.92 -78.25
N SER A 6 -18.07 20.35 -77.12
CA SER A 6 -16.91 20.02 -76.25
C SER A 6 -16.56 21.28 -75.43
N ILE A 7 -16.07 21.11 -74.19
CA ILE A 7 -15.51 22.13 -73.24
C ILE A 7 -16.58 23.08 -72.63
N ALA A 8 -16.55 23.53 -71.37
CA ALA A 8 -15.66 23.30 -70.19
C ALA A 8 -16.51 22.71 -69.01
N LEU A 9 -16.03 22.10 -67.92
CA LEU A 9 -14.96 22.36 -66.93
C LEU A 9 -15.23 23.51 -65.93
N ILE A 10 -15.82 23.17 -64.77
CA ILE A 10 -15.37 23.54 -63.42
C ILE A 10 -15.57 22.27 -62.55
N ALA A 11 -14.56 21.89 -61.77
CA ALA A 11 -14.58 20.68 -60.95
C ALA A 11 -14.87 21.01 -59.48
N ALA A 12 -15.88 20.34 -58.90
CA ALA A 12 -16.10 20.25 -57.45
C ALA A 12 -16.86 18.94 -57.14
N ILE A 13 -16.11 17.83 -57.20
CA ILE A 13 -16.49 16.49 -56.76
C ILE A 13 -15.42 16.15 -55.68
N ILE A 14 -15.65 15.44 -54.58
CA ILE A 14 -16.55 14.31 -54.38
C ILE A 14 -17.05 14.24 -52.91
N MET A 15 -18.37 14.12 -52.71
CA MET A 15 -18.92 13.40 -51.55
C MET A 15 -18.74 11.90 -51.81
N VAL A 16 -17.95 11.18 -51.02
CA VAL A 16 -17.94 9.71 -51.06
C VAL A 16 -18.90 9.18 -50.00
N ALA A 17 -20.15 8.92 -50.40
CA ALA A 17 -21.01 8.00 -49.68
C ALA A 17 -20.52 6.57 -49.97
N GLY A 18 -19.70 6.03 -49.06
CA GLY A 18 -19.20 4.65 -49.13
C GLY A 18 -20.06 3.70 -48.30
N VAL A 19 -20.92 2.92 -48.96
CA VAL A 19 -21.60 1.78 -48.32
C VAL A 19 -20.56 0.71 -47.98
N GLY A 20 -20.41 0.40 -46.69
CA GLY A 20 -19.46 -0.61 -46.20
C GLY A 20 -19.99 -1.32 -44.97
N CYS A 21 -20.57 -2.51 -45.16
CA CYS A 21 -21.02 -3.35 -44.05
C CYS A 21 -19.81 -3.99 -43.35
N SER A 22 -19.53 -3.61 -42.11
CA SER A 22 -18.67 -4.36 -41.19
C SER A 22 -18.90 -3.94 -39.73
N LYS A 23 -19.41 -4.89 -38.94
CA LYS A 23 -19.34 -4.98 -37.47
C LYS A 23 -19.35 -3.66 -36.69
N VAL A 24 -20.53 -3.30 -36.19
CA VAL A 24 -20.63 -2.55 -34.93
C VAL A 24 -20.01 -3.43 -33.84
N ALA A 25 -18.76 -3.11 -33.46
CA ALA A 25 -18.14 -3.70 -32.29
C ALA A 25 -18.68 -2.97 -31.05
N GLU A 26 -19.20 -3.73 -30.09
CA GLU A 26 -19.59 -3.21 -28.78
C GLU A 26 -18.41 -2.47 -28.15
N GLN A 27 -18.60 -1.18 -27.82
CA GLN A 27 -17.70 -0.53 -26.87
C GLN A 27 -18.02 -1.06 -25.47
N LYS A 28 -17.46 -2.22 -25.17
CA LYS A 28 -17.36 -2.78 -23.84
C LYS A 28 -16.47 -1.83 -23.03
N GLN A 29 -17.09 -0.96 -22.25
CA GLN A 29 -16.40 -0.08 -21.31
C GLN A 29 -15.87 -0.95 -20.17
N GLU A 30 -14.63 -1.41 -20.31
CA GLU A 30 -13.93 -2.08 -19.22
C GLU A 30 -13.68 -1.06 -18.10
N GLU A 31 -14.19 -1.35 -16.91
CA GLU A 31 -13.89 -0.62 -15.68
C GLU A 31 -12.41 -0.85 -15.35
N ARG A 32 -11.56 0.03 -15.87
CA ARG A 32 -10.19 0.19 -15.39
C ARG A 32 -10.30 0.63 -13.92
N SER A 33 -9.92 -0.27 -13.02
CA SER A 33 -9.99 -0.11 -11.56
C SER A 33 -9.65 1.33 -11.11
N ALA A 34 -10.56 1.91 -10.31
CA ALA A 34 -10.50 3.31 -9.90
C ALA A 34 -9.28 3.68 -9.03
N PHE A 35 -8.46 2.70 -8.63
CA PHE A 35 -7.29 2.88 -7.78
C PHE A 35 -5.95 3.05 -8.54
N ALA A 36 -5.95 2.95 -9.88
CA ALA A 36 -4.72 2.93 -10.66
C ALA A 36 -4.02 4.30 -10.83
N ASP A 37 -4.77 5.41 -10.80
CA ASP A 37 -4.26 6.76 -11.10
C ASP A 37 -4.32 7.75 -9.91
N ASP A 38 -5.04 7.42 -8.83
CA ASP A 38 -5.17 8.29 -7.65
C ASP A 38 -4.01 8.08 -6.64
N VAL A 39 -3.51 9.18 -6.09
CA VAL A 39 -2.45 9.16 -5.06
C VAL A 39 -3.05 8.74 -3.71
N VAL A 40 -2.56 7.61 -3.19
CA VAL A 40 -2.93 7.09 -1.86
C VAL A 40 -1.86 7.49 -0.85
N LYS A 41 -2.25 8.06 0.30
CA LYS A 41 -1.30 8.29 1.39
C LYS A 41 -1.31 7.16 2.41
N VAL A 42 -0.12 6.78 2.86
CA VAL A 42 0.09 5.88 4.00
C VAL A 42 0.83 6.67 5.08
N GLY A 43 0.21 6.78 6.25
CA GLY A 43 0.86 7.34 7.44
C GLY A 43 1.93 6.39 7.95
N VAL A 44 3.04 6.93 8.43
CA VAL A 44 4.10 6.16 9.08
C VAL A 44 4.33 6.77 10.45
N LEU A 45 3.92 6.07 11.51
CA LEU A 45 3.91 6.55 12.90
C LEU A 45 4.96 5.80 13.73
N PHE A 46 6.18 6.31 13.76
CA PHE A 46 7.33 5.70 14.43
C PHE A 46 8.09 6.75 15.28
N PRO A 47 8.96 6.34 16.22
CA PRO A 47 9.76 7.26 17.03
C PRO A 47 10.94 7.82 16.22
N PHE A 48 10.69 8.77 15.30
CA PHE A 48 11.72 9.38 14.44
C PHE A 48 12.71 10.29 15.18
N GLU A 49 12.46 10.59 16.45
CA GLU A 49 13.34 11.42 17.28
C GLU A 49 13.68 10.72 18.61
N GLY A 50 14.77 11.15 19.25
CA GLY A 50 15.26 10.58 20.51
C GLY A 50 16.03 9.27 20.33
N GLU A 51 16.22 8.55 21.44
CA GLU A 51 17.09 7.36 21.53
C GLU A 51 16.69 6.21 20.57
N LYS A 52 15.39 6.12 20.23
CA LYS A 52 14.83 5.04 19.41
C LYS A 52 14.71 5.39 17.90
N ALA A 53 15.21 6.54 17.47
CA ALA A 53 15.22 6.96 16.06
C ALA A 53 15.82 5.92 15.11
N VAL A 54 16.85 5.19 15.56
CA VAL A 54 17.47 4.10 14.77
C VAL A 54 16.47 3.00 14.37
N LEU A 55 15.50 2.67 15.24
CA LEU A 55 14.47 1.66 14.94
C LEU A 55 13.54 2.14 13.81
N ALA A 56 13.20 3.43 13.84
CA ALA A 56 12.36 4.07 12.85
C ALA A 56 13.06 4.16 11.47
N ASP A 57 14.37 4.41 11.45
CA ASP A 57 15.18 4.42 10.22
C ASP A 57 15.47 3.01 9.67
N GLU A 58 15.45 1.96 10.50
CA GLU A 58 15.44 0.57 10.04
C GLU A 58 14.09 0.19 9.44
N ALA A 59 12.98 0.46 10.15
CA ALA A 59 11.63 0.21 9.67
C ALA A 59 11.33 0.90 8.32
N ARG A 60 11.79 2.16 8.17
CA ARG A 60 11.70 2.91 6.89
C ARG A 60 12.41 2.25 5.73
N ARG A 61 13.53 1.54 5.95
CA ARG A 61 14.24 0.80 4.90
C ARG A 61 13.41 -0.38 4.39
N GLY A 62 12.79 -1.13 5.30
CA GLY A 62 11.82 -2.18 4.95
C GLY A 62 10.66 -1.66 4.10
N ILE A 63 10.01 -0.59 4.54
CA ILE A 63 8.94 0.08 3.78
C ILE A 63 9.42 0.53 2.38
N GLY A 64 10.60 1.15 2.32
CA GLY A 64 11.19 1.66 1.08
C GLY A 64 11.49 0.57 0.04
N MET A 65 11.92 -0.61 0.49
CA MET A 65 12.16 -1.76 -0.39
C MET A 65 10.89 -2.18 -1.13
N VAL A 66 9.75 -2.32 -0.44
CA VAL A 66 8.46 -2.68 -1.09
C VAL A 66 8.06 -1.66 -2.15
N LEU A 67 8.19 -0.36 -1.86
CA LEU A 67 7.82 0.69 -2.80
C LEU A 67 8.70 0.66 -4.07
N ALA A 68 9.97 0.31 -3.92
CA ALA A 68 10.91 0.14 -5.04
C ALA A 68 10.64 -1.14 -5.83
N GLU A 69 10.42 -2.28 -5.15
CA GLU A 69 10.17 -3.59 -5.75
C GLU A 69 8.85 -3.64 -6.54
N LEU A 70 7.78 -3.09 -5.97
CA LEU A 70 6.44 -3.11 -6.56
C LEU A 70 6.15 -1.89 -7.46
N GLY A 71 7.09 -0.94 -7.58
CA GLY A 71 6.93 0.25 -8.40
C GLY A 71 5.77 1.17 -8.00
N ARG A 72 5.46 1.26 -6.70
CA ARG A 72 4.27 1.94 -6.14
C ARG A 72 4.42 3.46 -6.09
N SER A 73 4.62 4.09 -7.25
CA SER A 73 4.76 5.56 -7.37
C SER A 73 3.50 6.36 -6.99
N ASN A 74 2.34 5.71 -6.91
CA ASN A 74 1.09 6.31 -6.43
C ASN A 74 0.93 6.27 -4.90
N ILE A 75 1.80 5.58 -4.15
CA ILE A 75 1.80 5.60 -2.68
C ILE A 75 2.72 6.70 -2.16
N GLN A 76 2.15 7.67 -1.45
CA GLN A 76 2.89 8.74 -0.77
C GLN A 76 2.96 8.48 0.74
N LEU A 77 4.16 8.50 1.31
CA LEU A 77 4.36 8.35 2.76
C LEU A 77 4.18 9.69 3.50
N VAL A 78 3.45 9.66 4.62
CA VAL A 78 3.34 10.78 5.56
C VAL A 78 3.96 10.37 6.89
N TYR A 79 5.15 10.88 7.17
CA TYR A 79 5.87 10.57 8.41
C TYR A 79 5.36 11.41 9.58
N ALA A 80 5.06 10.77 10.69
CA ALA A 80 4.70 11.41 11.95
C ALA A 80 5.51 10.80 13.10
N ASN A 81 6.19 11.65 13.88
CA ASN A 81 6.95 11.19 15.05
C ASN A 81 5.99 10.77 16.17
N GLY A 82 5.97 9.48 16.52
CA GLY A 82 5.23 8.94 17.66
C GLY A 82 5.97 9.03 18.99
N GLY A 83 7.28 9.31 18.95
CA GLY A 83 8.11 9.56 20.13
C GLY A 83 8.24 8.42 21.14
N CYS A 84 7.82 7.19 20.80
CA CYS A 84 7.79 6.04 21.71
C CYS A 84 7.03 6.33 23.01
N ASN A 85 5.96 7.12 22.95
CA ASN A 85 5.13 7.42 24.11
C ASN A 85 3.69 7.75 23.71
N ALA A 86 2.75 7.45 24.61
CA ALA A 86 1.32 7.54 24.30
C ALA A 86 0.83 8.96 23.95
N GLU A 87 1.34 10.00 24.60
CA GLU A 87 0.91 11.39 24.36
C GLU A 87 1.31 11.87 22.96
N THR A 88 2.58 11.67 22.60
CA THR A 88 3.12 12.06 21.30
C THR A 88 2.48 11.23 20.19
N ALA A 89 2.34 9.92 20.38
CA ALA A 89 1.70 9.04 19.42
C ALA A 89 0.22 9.36 19.18
N ALA A 90 -0.57 9.66 20.23
CA ALA A 90 -1.96 10.06 20.07
C ALA A 90 -2.08 11.36 19.27
N ALA A 91 -1.27 12.38 19.60
CA ALA A 91 -1.26 13.66 18.89
C ALA A 91 -0.80 13.53 17.43
N ALA A 92 0.20 12.70 17.17
CA ALA A 92 0.70 12.40 15.83
C ALA A 92 -0.33 11.61 14.99
N THR A 93 -1.02 10.64 15.61
CA THR A 93 -2.10 9.87 14.97
C THR A 93 -3.27 10.78 14.59
N ALA A 94 -3.70 11.67 15.50
CA ALA A 94 -4.76 12.63 15.21
C ALA A 94 -4.44 13.49 13.97
N ARG A 95 -3.20 13.99 13.84
CA ARG A 95 -2.74 14.74 12.66
C ARG A 95 -2.74 13.91 11.37
N LEU A 96 -2.39 12.62 11.43
CA LEU A 96 -2.51 11.73 10.27
C LEU A 96 -3.97 11.56 9.82
N LEU A 97 -4.91 11.48 10.77
CA LEU A 97 -6.35 11.31 10.50
C LEU A 97 -7.06 12.60 10.04
N GLU A 98 -6.43 13.77 10.18
CA GLU A 98 -6.89 15.03 9.58
C GLU A 98 -6.75 15.01 8.05
N ASP A 99 -5.70 14.39 7.52
CA ASP A 99 -5.46 14.24 6.07
C ASP A 99 -6.33 13.13 5.46
N LYS A 100 -7.38 13.53 4.73
CA LYS A 100 -8.37 12.59 4.15
C LYS A 100 -7.85 11.70 3.02
N MET A 101 -6.61 11.92 2.56
CA MET A 101 -5.94 11.02 1.62
C MET A 101 -5.15 9.91 2.33
N VAL A 102 -4.92 9.98 3.65
CA VAL A 102 -4.37 8.87 4.44
C VAL A 102 -5.41 7.76 4.52
N LYS A 103 -5.06 6.57 3.99
CA LYS A 103 -5.95 5.38 3.97
C LYS A 103 -5.53 4.28 4.93
N ALA A 104 -4.25 4.26 5.31
CA ALA A 104 -3.68 3.35 6.28
C ALA A 104 -2.55 4.03 7.08
N ILE A 105 -2.22 3.48 8.23
CA ILE A 105 -1.07 3.84 9.06
C ILE A 105 -0.23 2.58 9.27
N ILE A 106 1.07 2.61 8.93
CA ILE A 106 2.04 1.64 9.45
C ILE A 106 2.62 2.29 10.71
N GLY A 107 2.39 1.72 11.88
CA GLY A 107 2.56 2.51 13.10
C GLY A 107 2.64 1.74 14.41
N GLY A 108 3.38 2.34 15.33
CA GLY A 108 3.74 1.74 16.61
C GLY A 108 4.94 0.80 16.47
N LEU A 109 6.15 1.33 16.74
CA LEU A 109 7.33 0.50 17.02
C LEU A 109 7.50 0.27 18.52
N CYS A 110 6.88 1.10 19.35
CA CYS A 110 6.70 0.86 20.76
C CYS A 110 5.23 0.54 21.07
N ASP A 111 4.98 -0.35 22.02
CA ASP A 111 3.62 -0.75 22.43
C ASP A 111 2.80 0.46 22.91
N GLU A 112 3.43 1.44 23.57
CA GLU A 112 2.77 2.68 24.01
C GLU A 112 2.30 3.54 22.83
N GLU A 113 2.96 3.46 21.67
CA GLU A 113 2.50 4.13 20.45
C GLU A 113 1.32 3.36 19.84
N THR A 114 1.42 2.03 19.74
CA THR A 114 0.35 1.16 19.23
C THR A 114 -0.93 1.34 20.03
N TYR A 115 -0.86 1.25 21.37
CA TYR A 115 -2.04 1.36 22.24
C TYR A 115 -2.66 2.76 22.26
N ALA A 116 -1.89 3.81 21.96
CA ALA A 116 -2.41 5.17 21.81
C ALA A 116 -3.03 5.42 20.42
N ALA A 117 -2.45 4.85 19.37
CA ALA A 117 -2.86 5.05 17.99
C ALA A 117 -4.05 4.17 17.57
N ALA A 118 -4.05 2.90 17.98
CA ALA A 118 -5.07 1.92 17.60
C ALA A 118 -6.52 2.37 17.86
N PRO A 119 -6.92 2.82 19.06
CA PRO A 119 -8.30 3.26 19.29
C PRO A 119 -8.70 4.48 18.46
N LEU A 120 -7.76 5.35 18.08
CA LEU A 120 -8.01 6.51 17.22
C LEU A 120 -8.20 6.09 15.76
N ALA A 121 -7.35 5.19 15.26
CA ALA A 121 -7.44 4.64 13.90
C ALA A 121 -8.73 3.82 13.72
N GLN A 122 -9.04 2.92 14.67
CA GLN A 122 -10.28 2.15 14.74
C GLN A 122 -11.53 3.05 14.73
N ALA A 123 -11.56 4.10 15.57
CA ALA A 123 -12.68 5.03 15.63
C ALA A 123 -12.85 5.87 14.33
N ALA A 124 -11.77 6.08 13.59
CA ALA A 124 -11.78 6.77 12.30
C ALA A 124 -12.09 5.85 11.10
N GLY A 125 -12.14 4.53 11.29
CA GLY A 125 -12.24 3.56 10.19
C GLY A 125 -11.02 3.56 9.28
N ILE A 126 -9.84 3.86 9.84
CA ILE A 126 -8.55 3.83 9.14
C ILE A 126 -7.76 2.63 9.64
N VAL A 127 -7.21 1.85 8.70
CA VAL A 127 -6.36 0.71 9.01
C VAL A 127 -5.10 1.19 9.74
N LEU A 128 -4.73 0.51 10.82
CA LEU A 128 -3.40 0.57 11.40
C LEU A 128 -2.77 -0.82 11.38
N ILE A 129 -1.57 -0.93 10.81
CA ILE A 129 -0.75 -2.14 10.90
C ILE A 129 0.46 -1.84 11.80
N THR A 130 0.56 -2.53 12.94
CA THR A 130 1.76 -2.48 13.79
C THR A 130 2.76 -3.56 13.35
N PRO A 131 4.01 -3.18 13.07
CA PRO A 131 5.05 -4.15 12.77
C PRO A 131 5.78 -4.66 14.04
N ALA A 132 5.48 -4.17 15.25
CA ALA A 132 6.30 -4.45 16.44
C ALA A 132 5.55 -5.01 17.66
N THR A 133 4.28 -4.61 17.87
CA THR A 133 3.49 -5.12 19.00
C THR A 133 3.07 -6.56 18.73
N ARG A 134 3.52 -7.49 19.58
CA ARG A 134 3.42 -8.94 19.32
C ARG A 134 2.20 -9.63 19.94
N THR A 135 1.59 -8.98 20.92
CA THR A 135 0.47 -9.53 21.70
C THR A 135 -0.41 -8.38 22.16
N PHE A 136 -1.68 -8.38 21.79
CA PHE A 136 -2.63 -7.40 22.31
C PHE A 136 -3.23 -7.87 23.65
N ASN A 137 -3.20 -7.01 24.65
CA ASN A 137 -3.73 -7.30 25.99
C ASN A 137 -5.29 -7.26 26.06
N ALA A 138 -5.94 -6.86 24.97
CA ALA A 138 -7.40 -6.80 24.81
C ALA A 138 -7.74 -6.77 23.31
N PRO A 139 -8.98 -7.13 22.91
CA PRO A 139 -9.43 -6.99 21.52
C PRO A 139 -9.26 -5.55 21.01
N HIS A 140 -8.60 -5.40 19.86
CA HIS A 140 -8.23 -4.11 19.25
C HIS A 140 -9.19 -3.64 18.15
N GLY A 141 -10.02 -4.55 17.63
CA GLY A 141 -11.02 -4.27 16.61
C GLY A 141 -10.51 -4.39 15.18
N ASP A 142 -11.46 -4.49 14.26
CA ASP A 142 -11.28 -5.00 12.89
C ASP A 142 -10.40 -4.12 11.97
N PHE A 143 -9.96 -2.94 12.39
CA PHE A 143 -9.05 -2.08 11.61
C PHE A 143 -7.58 -2.17 12.06
N ILE A 144 -7.28 -2.97 13.09
CA ILE A 144 -5.96 -3.03 13.71
C ILE A 144 -5.31 -4.38 13.44
N PHE A 145 -4.19 -4.37 12.72
CA PHE A 145 -3.48 -5.55 12.25
C PHE A 145 -2.03 -5.59 12.78
N GLN A 146 -1.42 -6.78 12.82
CA GLN A 146 -0.06 -7.01 13.28
C GLN A 146 0.74 -7.84 12.28
N THR A 147 1.95 -7.40 11.90
CA THR A 147 2.88 -8.19 11.06
C THR A 147 4.11 -8.76 11.79
N SER A 148 4.29 -8.49 13.09
CA SER A 148 5.30 -9.20 13.87
C SER A 148 4.87 -10.67 14.10
N PRO A 149 5.69 -11.67 13.75
CA PRO A 149 5.32 -13.07 13.89
C PRO A 149 5.36 -13.55 15.35
N SER A 150 4.53 -14.55 15.66
CA SER A 150 4.54 -15.28 16.93
C SER A 150 5.78 -16.19 17.07
N GLU A 151 6.22 -16.81 15.97
CA GLU A 151 7.45 -17.61 15.88
C GLU A 151 8.60 -16.85 15.22
N GLN A 152 9.69 -16.61 15.98
CA GLN A 152 10.90 -15.96 15.50
C GLN A 152 12.02 -16.95 15.15
N GLY A 153 12.95 -16.54 14.29
CA GLY A 153 14.19 -17.28 14.01
C GLY A 153 14.04 -18.50 13.09
N VAL A 154 12.87 -18.70 12.48
CA VAL A 154 12.65 -19.76 11.49
C VAL A 154 13.18 -19.32 10.12
N GLU A 155 14.26 -19.96 9.67
CA GLU A 155 15.02 -19.63 8.45
C GLU A 155 14.29 -19.97 7.13
N ARG A 156 13.46 -19.04 6.63
CA ARG A 156 12.69 -19.18 5.38
C ARG A 156 13.45 -18.68 4.15
N LYS A 157 13.03 -19.12 2.96
CA LYS A 157 13.61 -18.67 1.68
C LYS A 157 13.42 -17.16 1.49
N ALA A 158 12.20 -16.67 1.71
CA ALA A 158 11.87 -15.25 1.61
C ALA A 158 12.72 -14.38 2.57
N THR A 159 12.89 -14.80 3.83
CA THR A 159 13.77 -14.15 4.80
C THR A 159 15.21 -14.02 4.28
N ARG A 160 15.79 -15.07 3.68
CA ARG A 160 17.14 -15.00 3.09
C ARG A 160 17.23 -14.10 1.86
N GLU A 161 16.21 -14.08 1.03
CA GLU A 161 16.15 -13.20 -0.15
C GLU A 161 16.01 -11.73 0.26
N PHE A 162 15.16 -11.43 1.24
CA PHE A 162 15.07 -10.10 1.86
C PHE A 162 16.41 -9.67 2.50
N VAL A 163 17.06 -10.55 3.27
CA VAL A 163 18.38 -10.28 3.88
C VAL A 163 19.46 -10.01 2.82
N ALA A 164 19.42 -10.67 1.67
CA ALA A 164 20.32 -10.39 0.56
C ALA A 164 20.02 -9.03 -0.09
N ALA A 165 18.77 -8.80 -0.50
CA ALA A 165 18.34 -7.54 -1.12
C ALA A 165 18.59 -6.31 -0.22
N HIS A 166 18.35 -6.43 1.09
CA HIS A 166 18.62 -5.36 2.05
C HIS A 166 20.13 -5.07 2.18
N LYS A 167 20.99 -6.11 2.12
CA LYS A 167 22.45 -5.91 2.10
C LYS A 167 22.91 -5.24 0.80
N ASP A 168 22.38 -5.65 -0.34
CA ASP A 168 22.72 -5.07 -1.64
C ASP A 168 22.28 -3.59 -1.75
N LEU A 169 21.18 -3.21 -1.07
CA LEU A 169 20.65 -1.83 -1.07
C LEU A 169 21.24 -0.92 0.02
N TYR A 170 21.59 -1.45 1.20
CA TYR A 170 21.94 -0.66 2.38
C TYR A 170 23.28 -1.02 3.04
N ASP A 171 24.07 -1.92 2.44
CA ASP A 171 25.38 -2.41 2.92
C ASP A 171 25.35 -2.93 4.38
N THR A 172 24.20 -3.43 4.82
CA THR A 172 24.00 -3.96 6.17
C THR A 172 22.88 -4.99 6.22
N ALA A 173 22.93 -5.88 7.22
CA ALA A 173 21.83 -6.80 7.49
C ALA A 173 20.59 -6.02 7.98
N PRO A 174 19.36 -6.46 7.64
CA PRO A 174 18.15 -5.87 8.19
C PRO A 174 18.01 -6.20 9.68
N SER A 175 17.29 -5.34 10.40
CA SER A 175 16.73 -5.70 11.71
C SER A 175 15.34 -6.31 11.56
N GLN A 176 14.79 -6.84 12.67
CA GLN A 176 13.40 -7.33 12.69
C GLN A 176 12.41 -6.24 12.24
N TYR A 177 12.61 -4.98 12.69
CA TYR A 177 11.70 -3.88 12.36
C TYR A 177 11.70 -3.55 10.87
N ALA A 178 12.83 -3.74 10.18
CA ALA A 178 12.88 -3.63 8.73
C ALA A 178 12.07 -4.76 8.05
N ALA A 179 12.19 -6.01 8.51
CA ALA A 179 11.43 -7.14 7.97
C ALA A 179 9.92 -7.00 8.24
N GLU A 180 9.54 -6.74 9.48
CA GLU A 180 8.14 -6.65 9.91
C GLU A 180 7.43 -5.43 9.27
N SER A 181 8.15 -4.33 9.01
CA SER A 181 7.62 -3.14 8.30
C SER A 181 7.62 -3.27 6.78
N TYR A 182 8.53 -4.07 6.21
CA TYR A 182 8.43 -4.53 4.81
C TYR A 182 7.12 -5.30 4.64
N ASP A 183 6.84 -6.26 5.53
CA ASP A 183 5.61 -7.06 5.48
C ASP A 183 4.35 -6.21 5.64
N ALA A 184 4.35 -5.22 6.55
CA ALA A 184 3.22 -4.28 6.68
C ALA A 184 2.97 -3.45 5.40
N MET A 185 4.03 -2.92 4.76
CA MET A 185 3.86 -2.16 3.51
C MET A 185 3.47 -3.07 2.34
N LYS A 186 3.96 -4.31 2.30
CA LYS A 186 3.59 -5.28 1.26
C LYS A 186 2.12 -5.67 1.39
N ALA A 187 1.63 -5.96 2.60
CA ALA A 187 0.22 -6.22 2.86
C ALA A 187 -0.69 -5.07 2.40
N ILE A 188 -0.37 -3.82 2.77
CA ILE A 188 -1.11 -2.64 2.29
C ILE A 188 -1.03 -2.50 0.76
N SER A 189 0.16 -2.69 0.17
CA SER A 189 0.39 -2.57 -1.27
C SER A 189 -0.32 -3.63 -2.10
N GLU A 190 -0.53 -4.83 -1.54
CA GLU A 190 -1.29 -5.91 -2.18
C GLU A 190 -2.79 -5.69 -2.00
N ALA A 191 -3.25 -5.35 -0.79
CA ALA A 191 -4.65 -5.08 -0.48
C ALA A 191 -5.21 -3.87 -1.24
N LEU A 192 -4.42 -2.81 -1.46
CA LEU A 192 -4.80 -1.64 -2.29
C LEU A 192 -5.04 -1.96 -3.77
N GLN A 193 -4.73 -3.16 -4.25
CA GLN A 193 -5.05 -3.58 -5.63
C GLN A 193 -6.42 -4.25 -5.74
N GLN A 194 -7.02 -4.64 -4.63
CA GLN A 194 -8.30 -5.32 -4.61
C GLN A 194 -9.44 -4.30 -4.72
N ASP A 195 -10.50 -4.63 -5.45
CA ASP A 195 -11.66 -3.76 -5.64
C ASP A 195 -12.67 -3.92 -4.49
N MET A 196 -12.20 -3.64 -3.26
CA MET A 196 -12.99 -3.70 -2.03
C MET A 196 -12.39 -2.77 -0.95
N PRO A 197 -13.05 -2.54 0.20
CA PRO A 197 -12.50 -1.70 1.25
C PRO A 197 -11.17 -2.28 1.79
N LEU A 198 -10.16 -1.43 1.99
CA LEU A 198 -8.81 -1.85 2.38
C LEU A 198 -8.76 -2.77 3.61
N LYS A 199 -9.63 -2.52 4.59
CA LYS A 199 -9.77 -3.33 5.79
C LYS A 199 -10.23 -4.76 5.48
N ASP A 200 -11.17 -4.92 4.54
CA ASP A 200 -11.64 -6.25 4.10
C ASP A 200 -10.57 -6.92 3.22
N ALA A 201 -9.94 -6.17 2.30
CA ALA A 201 -8.88 -6.67 1.42
C ALA A 201 -7.66 -7.24 2.18
N LEU A 202 -7.35 -6.70 3.37
CA LEU A 202 -6.27 -7.20 4.20
C LEU A 202 -6.54 -8.61 4.76
N TYR A 203 -7.79 -8.98 5.04
CA TYR A 203 -8.08 -10.36 5.45
C TYR A 203 -7.96 -11.38 4.29
N GLU A 204 -7.83 -10.90 3.04
CA GLU A 204 -7.63 -11.70 1.84
C GLU A 204 -6.18 -11.71 1.33
N VAL A 205 -5.24 -10.96 1.93
CA VAL A 205 -3.81 -11.05 1.54
C VAL A 205 -3.13 -12.26 2.19
N SER A 206 -2.36 -13.00 1.39
CA SER A 206 -1.64 -14.19 1.83
C SER A 206 -0.31 -14.33 1.08
N PHE A 207 0.82 -14.16 1.75
CA PHE A 207 2.15 -14.23 1.11
C PHE A 207 3.28 -14.67 2.05
N GLU A 208 4.35 -15.21 1.47
CA GLU A 208 5.64 -15.37 2.17
C GLU A 208 6.31 -14.00 2.32
N GLY A 209 6.40 -13.52 3.56
CA GLY A 209 7.01 -12.25 3.94
C GLY A 209 8.48 -12.36 4.35
N ALA A 210 9.06 -11.21 4.69
CA ALA A 210 10.43 -11.09 5.17
C ALA A 210 10.61 -11.66 6.58
N ALA A 211 9.69 -11.34 7.50
CA ALA A 211 9.69 -11.82 8.88
C ALA A 211 9.04 -13.21 9.02
N GLY A 212 8.04 -13.51 8.18
CA GLY A 212 7.34 -14.80 8.15
C GLY A 212 6.20 -14.81 7.14
N PRO A 213 5.39 -15.88 7.08
CA PRO A 213 4.13 -15.86 6.35
C PRO A 213 3.22 -14.75 6.89
N VAL A 214 2.56 -14.05 5.99
CA VAL A 214 1.56 -13.03 6.30
C VAL A 214 0.22 -13.53 5.78
N ASP A 215 -0.65 -13.91 6.71
CA ASP A 215 -2.04 -14.33 6.49
C ASP A 215 -2.82 -14.00 7.77
N PHE A 216 -3.74 -13.04 7.72
CA PHE A 216 -4.32 -12.46 8.95
C PHE A 216 -5.51 -13.27 9.46
N ASP A 217 -5.55 -13.53 10.77
CA ASP A 217 -6.68 -14.16 11.45
C ASP A 217 -7.87 -13.20 11.62
N ALA A 218 -8.95 -13.65 12.25
CA ALA A 218 -10.15 -12.84 12.44
C ALA A 218 -9.95 -11.63 13.40
N ASN A 219 -8.84 -11.59 14.15
CA ASN A 219 -8.46 -10.46 14.99
C ASN A 219 -7.60 -9.45 14.22
N GLY A 220 -6.90 -9.87 13.17
CA GLY A 220 -5.90 -9.08 12.44
C GLY A 220 -4.46 -9.45 12.79
N GLU A 221 -4.23 -10.57 13.49
CA GLU A 221 -2.90 -11.10 13.83
C GLU A 221 -2.43 -12.10 12.75
N VAL A 222 -1.13 -12.17 12.47
CA VAL A 222 -0.56 -13.19 11.55
C VAL A 222 -0.61 -14.60 12.15
N LYS A 223 -1.03 -15.58 11.36
CA LYS A 223 -1.17 -17.01 11.75
C LYS A 223 0.13 -17.82 11.73
#